data_AF-A0A8G2BYG6-F1
#
_entry.id   AF-A0A8G2BYG6-F1
#
_cell.length_a   1.000
_cell.length_b   1.000
_cell.length_c   1.000
_cell.angle_alpha   90.00
_cell.angle_beta   90.00
_cell.angle_gamma   90.00
#
_symmetry.space_group_name_H-M   'P 1'
#
loop_
_entity.id
_entity.type
_entity.pdbx_description
1 polymer ?
#
loop_
_entity_poly.entity_id
_entity_poly.type
_entity_poly.pdbx_seq_one_letter_code
_entity_poly.pdbx_strand_id
1 'polypeptide(L)'
;MEEQQTDMRLFSILFEKYKEPFTLFANSYIRDRVVSEDIYVEAMMHYWEKRHELPSDTNIPAYILTSVKNKALNHLRHLDVKTEAEELLLSHSVRELNFRISSLESCDPSELFTTEMREIIRKALGELPEQSRLIFRKSRFENKTNRKIAEELDINIKTVEYHISKTQKILRLRLKDYLPLLIFLDCF
;
A
#
# COMPACT_ATOMS: atom_id res chain seq x y z
N MET A 1 -28.70 20.53 0.07
CA MET A 1 -29.11 19.11 0.15
C MET A 1 -28.43 18.26 -0.91
N GLU A 2 -28.43 18.64 -2.20
CA GLU A 2 -27.73 17.88 -3.26
C GLU A 2 -26.20 17.86 -3.14
N GLU A 3 -25.59 18.93 -2.64
CA GLU A 3 -24.13 19.04 -2.48
C GLU A 3 -23.57 18.07 -1.43
N GLN A 4 -24.22 17.97 -0.27
CA GLN A 4 -23.89 16.99 0.79
C GLN A 4 -24.06 15.54 0.31
N GLN A 5 -25.06 15.26 -0.52
CA GLN A 5 -25.29 13.93 -1.08
C GLN A 5 -24.17 13.55 -2.06
N THR A 6 -23.70 14.51 -2.86
CA THR A 6 -22.61 14.35 -3.82
C THR A 6 -21.29 14.11 -3.11
N ASP A 7 -21.00 14.92 -2.10
CA ASP A 7 -19.82 14.78 -1.23
C ASP A 7 -19.71 13.39 -0.61
N MET A 8 -20.80 12.91 -0.02
CA MET A 8 -20.84 11.61 0.65
C MET A 8 -20.59 10.48 -0.36
N ARG A 9 -21.16 10.59 -1.56
CA ARG A 9 -20.94 9.61 -2.64
C ARG A 9 -19.49 9.60 -3.11
N LEU A 10 -18.89 10.77 -3.33
CA LEU A 10 -17.49 10.89 -3.73
C LEU A 10 -16.56 10.32 -2.66
N PHE A 11 -16.83 10.61 -1.39
CA PHE A 11 -16.10 10.04 -0.28
C PHE A 11 -16.20 8.51 -0.24
N SER A 12 -17.39 7.93 -0.37
CA SER A 12 -17.55 6.46 -0.40
C SER A 12 -16.77 5.82 -1.55
N ILE A 13 -16.75 6.45 -2.73
CA ILE A 13 -15.97 5.97 -3.88
C ILE A 13 -14.47 5.99 -3.57
N LEU A 14 -13.96 7.09 -3.00
CA LEU A 14 -12.55 7.21 -2.60
C LEU A 14 -12.19 6.19 -1.52
N PHE A 15 -13.06 6.05 -0.52
CA PHE A 15 -12.90 5.14 0.60
C PHE A 15 -12.75 3.69 0.13
N GLU A 16 -13.66 3.21 -0.72
CA GLU A 16 -13.57 1.84 -1.24
C GLU A 16 -12.38 1.66 -2.18
N LYS A 17 -12.09 2.66 -3.02
CA LYS A 17 -10.99 2.60 -4.00
C LYS A 17 -9.62 2.48 -3.34
N TYR A 18 -9.39 3.20 -2.23
CA TYR A 18 -8.06 3.29 -1.60
C TYR A 18 -7.89 2.41 -0.36
N LYS A 19 -8.95 1.73 0.10
CA LYS A 19 -8.91 0.87 1.29
C LYS A 19 -7.80 -0.16 1.25
N GLU A 20 -7.85 -1.08 0.29
CA GLU A 20 -6.88 -2.17 0.22
C GLU A 20 -5.46 -1.66 -0.11
N PRO A 21 -5.24 -0.80 -1.13
CA PRO A 21 -3.90 -0.31 -1.45
C PRO A 21 -3.20 0.42 -0.30
N PHE A 22 -3.91 1.28 0.42
CA PHE A 22 -3.29 2.10 1.48
C PHE A 22 -3.15 1.32 2.79
N THR A 23 -4.07 0.39 3.07
CA THR A 23 -3.90 -0.59 4.15
C THR A 23 -2.67 -1.46 3.91
N LEU A 24 -2.48 -1.97 2.69
CA LEU A 24 -1.30 -2.76 2.34
C LEU A 24 -0.01 -1.94 2.39
N PHE A 25 -0.06 -0.66 2.00
CA PHE A 25 1.06 0.27 2.18
C PHE A 25 1.45 0.35 3.66
N ALA A 26 0.54 0.71 4.56
CA ALA A 26 0.82 0.80 5.99
C ALA A 26 1.29 -0.54 6.57
N ASN A 27 0.64 -1.65 6.17
CA ASN A 27 0.96 -2.99 6.64
C ASN A 27 2.36 -3.48 6.24
N SER A 28 2.92 -2.96 5.14
CA SER A 28 4.31 -3.28 4.77
C SER A 28 5.35 -2.79 5.78
N TYR A 29 4.98 -1.83 6.64
CA TYR A 29 5.81 -1.29 7.72
C TYR A 29 5.38 -1.81 9.09
N ILE A 30 4.08 -1.72 9.39
CA ILE A 30 3.50 -2.01 10.70
C ILE A 30 3.47 -3.52 10.97
N ARG A 31 3.19 -4.32 9.94
CA ARG A 31 3.03 -5.78 10.01
C ARG A 31 1.91 -6.25 10.96
N ASP A 32 0.92 -5.40 11.17
CA ASP A 32 -0.34 -5.74 11.81
C ASP A 32 -1.47 -5.22 10.92
N ARG A 33 -2.24 -6.14 10.33
CA ARG A 33 -3.31 -5.80 9.37
C ARG A 33 -4.42 -5.00 10.04
N VAL A 34 -4.75 -5.31 11.30
CA VAL A 34 -5.84 -4.65 12.03
C VAL A 34 -5.46 -3.21 12.31
N VAL A 35 -4.25 -2.99 12.83
CA VAL A 35 -3.72 -1.63 13.07
C VAL A 35 -3.58 -0.85 11.75
N SER A 36 -3.16 -1.52 10.68
CA SER A 36 -2.99 -0.87 9.37
C SER A 36 -4.33 -0.43 8.77
N GLU A 37 -5.38 -1.23 8.93
CA GLU A 37 -6.74 -0.89 8.48
C GLU A 37 -7.31 0.26 9.31
N ASP A 38 -7.07 0.25 10.63
CA ASP A 38 -7.48 1.34 11.53
C ASP A 38 -6.81 2.68 11.14
N ILE A 39 -5.50 2.66 10.90
CA ILE A 39 -4.77 3.84 10.41
C ILE A 39 -5.31 4.37 9.09
N TYR A 40 -5.71 3.48 8.17
CA TYR A 40 -6.37 3.89 6.94
C TYR A 40 -7.70 4.58 7.21
N VAL A 41 -8.55 4.00 8.06
CA VAL A 41 -9.85 4.57 8.44
C VAL A 41 -9.65 5.94 9.07
N GLU A 42 -8.73 6.07 10.01
CA GLU A 42 -8.42 7.36 10.64
C GLU A 42 -7.92 8.40 9.62
N ALA A 43 -7.11 8.02 8.66
CA ALA A 43 -6.63 8.93 7.61
C ALA A 43 -7.77 9.40 6.70
N MET A 44 -8.70 8.51 6.36
CA MET A 44 -9.90 8.86 5.60
C MET A 44 -10.81 9.80 6.38
N MET A 45 -10.99 9.57 7.69
CA MET A 45 -11.75 10.46 8.57
C MET A 45 -11.10 11.84 8.65
N HIS A 46 -9.78 11.90 8.79
CA HIS A 46 -9.04 13.16 8.78
C HIS A 46 -9.23 13.93 7.47
N TYR A 47 -9.15 13.24 6.33
CA TYR A 47 -9.47 13.84 5.02
C TYR A 47 -10.90 14.36 4.98
N TRP A 48 -11.88 13.57 5.45
CA TRP A 48 -13.28 13.98 5.46
C TRP A 48 -13.48 15.28 6.23
N GLU A 49 -12.87 15.43 7.40
CA GLU A 49 -12.94 16.64 8.23
C GLU A 49 -12.31 17.85 7.54
N LYS A 50 -11.20 17.66 6.82
CA LYS A 50 -10.40 18.75 6.24
C LYS A 50 -10.68 19.07 4.78
N ARG A 51 -11.47 18.25 4.07
CA ARG A 51 -11.66 18.34 2.61
C ARG A 51 -12.07 19.72 2.08
N HIS A 52 -12.83 20.49 2.86
CA HIS A 52 -13.32 21.83 2.48
C HIS A 52 -12.27 22.93 2.63
N GLU A 53 -11.21 22.66 3.40
CA GLU A 53 -10.09 23.57 3.61
C GLU A 53 -8.97 23.34 2.56
N LEU A 54 -9.08 22.29 1.74
CA LEU A 54 -8.05 21.92 0.78
C LEU A 54 -8.11 22.80 -0.48
N PRO A 55 -6.96 23.21 -1.03
CA PRO A 55 -6.88 23.83 -2.35
C PRO A 55 -7.53 22.94 -3.43
N SER A 56 -8.17 23.55 -4.42
CA SER A 56 -8.90 22.83 -5.48
C SER A 56 -8.01 21.96 -6.36
N ASP A 57 -6.71 22.25 -6.44
CA ASP A 57 -5.69 21.51 -7.20
C ASP A 57 -5.00 20.41 -6.37
N THR A 58 -5.45 20.17 -5.13
CA THR A 58 -4.86 19.15 -4.25
C THR A 58 -4.96 17.76 -4.88
N ASN A 59 -3.82 17.05 -4.92
CA ASN A 59 -3.80 15.62 -5.22
C ASN A 59 -4.34 14.83 -4.03
N ILE A 60 -5.66 14.64 -4.00
CA ILE A 60 -6.38 13.97 -2.91
C ILE A 60 -5.77 12.60 -2.54
N PRO A 61 -5.45 11.70 -3.51
CA PRO A 61 -4.77 10.44 -3.20
C PRO A 61 -3.42 10.62 -2.47
N ALA A 62 -2.59 11.55 -2.92
CA ALA A 62 -1.30 11.85 -2.28
C ALA A 62 -1.49 12.41 -0.87
N TYR A 63 -2.48 13.29 -0.68
CA TYR A 63 -2.84 13.84 0.62
C TYR A 63 -3.25 12.73 1.61
N ILE A 64 -4.17 11.84 1.21
CA ILE A 64 -4.62 10.73 2.05
C ILE A 64 -3.46 9.79 2.37
N LEU A 65 -2.66 9.41 1.37
CA LEU A 65 -1.51 8.53 1.60
C LEU A 65 -0.45 9.17 2.50
N THR A 66 -0.28 10.49 2.44
CA THR A 66 0.57 11.25 3.38
C THR A 66 0.04 11.16 4.81
N SER A 67 -1.28 11.29 4.99
CA SER A 67 -1.91 11.09 6.30
C SER A 67 -1.70 9.66 6.81
N VAL A 68 -1.85 8.63 5.96
CA VAL A 68 -1.58 7.22 6.29
C VAL A 68 -0.11 7.04 6.70
N LYS A 69 0.84 7.57 5.91
CA LYS A 69 2.28 7.54 6.21
C LYS A 69 2.56 8.15 7.57
N ASN A 70 2.04 9.34 7.85
CA ASN A 70 2.31 10.06 9.11
C ASN A 70 1.76 9.31 10.32
N LYS A 71 0.55 8.75 10.21
CA LYS A 71 -0.05 7.92 11.26
C LYS A 71 0.73 6.63 11.50
N ALA A 72 1.14 5.94 10.43
CA ALA A 72 1.99 4.76 10.51
C ALA A 72 3.35 5.08 11.17
N LEU A 73 3.96 6.21 10.83
CA LEU A 73 5.21 6.66 11.41
C LEU A 73 5.06 6.95 12.92
N ASN A 74 3.98 7.62 13.32
CA ASN A 74 3.69 7.87 14.73
C ASN A 74 3.50 6.56 15.49
N HIS A 75 2.75 5.61 14.93
CA HIS A 75 2.57 4.28 15.52
C HIS A 75 3.91 3.56 15.73
N LEU A 76 4.78 3.54 14.71
CA LEU A 76 6.10 2.90 14.80
C LEU A 76 7.01 3.59 15.83
N ARG A 77 6.99 4.93 15.91
CA ARG A 77 7.75 5.68 16.92
C ARG A 77 7.26 5.39 18.34
N HIS A 78 5.95 5.24 18.54
CA HIS A 78 5.41 4.81 19.83
C HIS A 78 5.86 3.39 20.20
N LEU A 79 5.93 2.49 19.23
CA LEU A 79 6.46 1.15 19.42
C LEU A 79 7.96 1.18 19.76
N ASP A 80 8.73 2.08 19.14
CA ASP A 80 10.16 2.24 19.35
C ASP A 80 10.47 2.71 20.78
N VAL A 81 9.81 3.78 21.25
CA VAL A 81 9.93 4.26 22.63
C VAL A 81 9.54 3.18 23.64
N LYS A 82 8.49 2.40 23.34
CA LYS A 82 8.08 1.27 24.19
C LYS A 82 9.14 0.17 24.21
N THR A 83 9.73 -0.16 23.06
CA THR A 83 10.77 -1.18 22.93
C THR A 83 12.07 -0.77 23.64
N GLU A 84 12.48 0.50 23.51
CA GLU A 84 13.63 1.07 24.23
C GLU A 84 13.41 1.09 25.76
N ALA A 85 12.19 1.37 26.20
CA ALA A 85 11.82 1.33 27.61
C ALA A 85 11.71 -0.10 28.16
N GLU A 86 11.37 -1.08 27.32
CA GLU A 86 11.10 -2.45 27.73
C GLU A 86 12.36 -3.31 27.85
N GLU A 87 13.40 -3.23 27.00
CA GLU A 87 14.66 -3.93 27.31
C GLU A 87 15.88 -3.73 26.37
N LEU A 88 17.05 -3.90 27.01
CA LEU A 88 18.34 -4.42 26.51
C LEU A 88 18.26 -5.73 25.67
N LEU A 89 17.06 -6.16 25.24
CA LEU A 89 16.83 -7.41 24.53
C LEU A 89 16.72 -7.16 23.02
N LEU A 90 17.70 -7.71 22.30
CA LEU A 90 17.75 -7.92 20.86
C LEU A 90 18.03 -6.66 20.02
N SER A 91 19.31 -6.32 19.90
CA SER A 91 19.81 -5.31 18.95
C SER A 91 19.29 -5.45 17.51
N HIS A 92 18.88 -6.66 17.11
CA HIS A 92 18.32 -6.93 15.79
C HIS A 92 16.89 -6.38 15.60
N SER A 93 15.99 -6.50 16.58
CA SER A 93 14.61 -6.02 16.46
C SER A 93 14.55 -4.49 16.45
N VAL A 94 15.37 -3.85 17.28
CA VAL A 94 15.54 -2.39 17.31
C VAL A 94 16.12 -1.88 15.98
N ARG A 95 17.13 -2.56 15.42
CA ARG A 95 17.71 -2.20 14.11
C ARG A 95 16.69 -2.32 12.98
N GLU A 96 15.89 -3.38 12.99
CA GLU A 96 14.83 -3.58 12.01
C GLU A 96 13.71 -2.53 12.13
N LEU A 97 13.29 -2.18 13.35
CA LEU A 97 12.31 -1.12 13.58
C LEU A 97 12.83 0.25 13.09
N ASN A 98 14.06 0.61 13.46
CA ASN A 98 14.71 1.84 12.99
C ASN A 98 14.83 1.92 11.47
N PHE A 99 15.14 0.80 10.81
CA PHE A 99 15.16 0.75 9.35
C PHE A 99 13.77 1.00 8.74
N ARG A 100 12.72 0.38 9.29
CA ARG A 100 11.34 0.60 8.84
C ARG A 100 10.93 2.07 8.99
N ILE A 101 11.28 2.70 10.11
CA ILE A 101 11.04 4.12 10.37
C ILE A 101 11.76 4.97 9.32
N SER A 102 13.08 4.80 9.17
CA SER A 102 13.91 5.61 8.26
C SER A 102 13.47 5.49 6.79
N SER A 103 13.06 4.29 6.37
CA SER A 103 12.57 4.04 5.01
C SER A 103 11.16 4.61 4.78
N LEU A 104 10.31 4.63 5.81
CA LEU A 104 9.01 5.30 5.72
C LEU A 104 9.18 6.81 5.62
N GLU A 105 10.12 7.37 6.38
CA GLU A 105 10.43 8.79 6.35
C GLU A 105 10.88 9.27 4.97
N SER A 106 11.73 8.49 4.28
CA SER A 106 12.22 8.82 2.94
C SER A 106 11.22 8.59 1.80
N CYS A 107 10.11 7.89 2.04
CA CYS A 107 9.08 7.64 1.03
C CYS A 107 8.24 8.90 0.77
N ASP A 108 8.28 9.50 -0.44
CA ASP A 108 7.41 10.62 -0.81
C ASP A 108 6.08 10.12 -1.44
N PRO A 109 4.92 10.30 -0.78
CA PRO A 109 3.64 9.92 -1.35
C PRO A 109 3.31 10.63 -2.66
N SER A 110 3.81 11.85 -2.88
CA SER A 110 3.53 12.62 -4.09
C SER A 110 4.16 11.97 -5.33
N GLU A 111 5.37 11.43 -5.19
CA GLU A 111 6.08 10.70 -6.23
C GLU A 111 5.33 9.42 -6.64
N LEU A 112 4.67 8.76 -5.68
CA LEU A 112 3.86 7.55 -5.93
C LEU A 112 2.65 7.79 -6.84
N PHE A 113 2.20 9.03 -6.96
CA PHE A 113 1.06 9.43 -7.80
C PHE A 113 1.46 10.23 -9.04
N THR A 114 2.75 10.26 -9.39
CA THR A 114 3.24 10.86 -10.63
C THR A 114 2.78 10.09 -11.87
N THR A 115 2.72 10.78 -13.02
CA THR A 115 2.48 10.13 -14.32
C THR A 115 3.62 9.17 -14.67
N GLU A 116 4.83 9.47 -14.25
CA GLU A 116 6.03 8.64 -14.45
C GLU A 116 5.91 7.30 -13.74
N MET A 117 5.49 7.29 -12.47
CA MET A 117 5.22 6.06 -11.72
C MET A 117 4.15 5.20 -12.40
N ARG A 118 3.05 5.81 -12.86
CA ARG A 118 2.00 5.09 -13.61
C ARG A 118 2.54 4.46 -14.90
N GLU A 119 3.39 5.17 -15.63
CA GLU A 119 4.01 4.66 -16.85
C GLU A 119 5.00 3.53 -16.58
N ILE A 120 5.77 3.60 -15.48
CA ILE A 120 6.65 2.50 -15.06
C ILE A 120 5.83 1.24 -14.76
N ILE A 121 4.73 1.37 -14.02
CA ILE A 121 3.82 0.24 -13.74
C ILE A 121 3.24 -0.30 -15.05
N ARG A 122 2.76 0.57 -15.95
CA ARG A 122 2.17 0.18 -17.24
C ARG A 122 3.18 -0.57 -18.11
N LYS A 123 4.40 -0.06 -18.22
CA LYS A 123 5.50 -0.71 -18.96
C LYS A 123 5.87 -2.05 -18.34
N ALA A 124 6.06 -2.10 -17.02
CA ALA A 124 6.40 -3.32 -16.31
C ALA A 124 5.33 -4.41 -16.48
N LEU A 125 4.04 -4.06 -16.41
CA LEU A 125 2.94 -5.00 -16.69
C LEU A 125 2.88 -5.39 -18.17
N GLY A 126 3.22 -4.48 -19.08
CA GLY A 126 3.28 -4.70 -20.53
C GLY A 126 4.40 -5.65 -20.99
N GLU A 127 5.48 -5.75 -20.22
CA GLU A 127 6.59 -6.68 -20.45
C GLU A 127 6.28 -8.11 -19.97
N LEU A 128 5.25 -8.30 -19.14
CA LEU A 128 4.89 -9.62 -18.63
C LEU A 128 4.26 -10.50 -19.72
N PRO A 129 4.54 -11.82 -19.70
CA PRO A 129 3.78 -12.80 -20.48
C PRO A 129 2.28 -12.65 -20.21
N GLU A 130 1.47 -12.87 -21.25
CA GLU A 130 0.03 -12.67 -21.22
C GLU A 130 -0.65 -13.40 -20.05
N GLN A 131 -0.26 -14.65 -19.79
CA GLN A 131 -0.77 -15.45 -18.68
C GLN A 131 -0.47 -14.82 -17.31
N SER A 132 0.76 -14.34 -17.08
CA SER A 132 1.12 -13.66 -15.82
C SER A 132 0.31 -12.38 -15.63
N ARG A 133 0.12 -11.61 -16.71
CA ARG A 133 -0.64 -10.35 -16.69
C ARG A 133 -2.13 -10.62 -16.41
N LEU A 134 -2.71 -11.66 -17.01
CA LEU A 134 -4.09 -12.07 -16.81
C LEU A 134 -4.34 -12.53 -15.37
N ILE A 135 -3.48 -13.42 -14.85
CA ILE A 135 -3.56 -13.90 -13.47
C ILE A 135 -3.45 -12.74 -12.49
N PHE A 136 -2.47 -11.86 -12.68
CA PHE A 136 -2.29 -10.69 -11.83
C PHE A 136 -3.50 -9.75 -11.88
N ARG A 137 -4.10 -9.57 -13.07
CA ARG A 137 -5.29 -8.73 -13.23
C ARG A 137 -6.49 -9.28 -12.48
N LYS A 138 -6.78 -10.59 -12.62
CA LYS A 138 -7.85 -11.27 -11.88
C LYS A 138 -7.66 -11.18 -10.37
N SER A 139 -6.42 -11.32 -9.90
CA SER A 139 -6.11 -11.20 -8.47
C SER A 139 -6.28 -9.76 -7.96
N ARG A 140 -5.76 -8.76 -8.68
CA ARG A 140 -5.62 -7.39 -8.15
C ARG A 140 -6.72 -6.42 -8.52
N PHE A 141 -7.35 -6.58 -9.68
CA PHE A 141 -8.43 -5.68 -10.13
C PHE A 141 -9.81 -6.32 -10.00
N GLU A 142 -9.91 -7.64 -10.11
CA GLU A 142 -11.18 -8.37 -9.93
C GLU A 142 -11.34 -8.95 -8.51
N ASN A 143 -10.34 -8.77 -7.63
CA ASN A 143 -10.32 -9.27 -6.24
C ASN A 143 -10.64 -10.78 -6.11
N LYS A 144 -10.25 -11.59 -7.11
CA LYS A 144 -10.49 -13.04 -7.08
C LYS A 144 -9.44 -13.74 -6.23
N THR A 145 -9.87 -14.75 -5.48
CA THR A 145 -8.96 -15.62 -4.72
C THR A 145 -8.13 -16.49 -5.66
N ASN A 146 -6.91 -16.88 -5.26
CA ASN A 146 -6.05 -17.75 -6.07
C ASN A 146 -6.75 -19.04 -6.49
N ARG A 147 -7.58 -19.60 -5.59
CA ARG A 147 -8.41 -20.78 -5.87
C ARG A 147 -9.41 -20.52 -7.00
N LYS A 148 -10.14 -19.40 -6.96
CA LYS A 148 -11.12 -19.05 -8.01
C LYS A 148 -10.44 -18.78 -9.35
N ILE A 149 -9.24 -18.20 -9.34
CA ILE A 149 -8.43 -17.98 -10.55
C ILE A 149 -7.95 -19.31 -11.13
N ALA A 150 -7.50 -20.24 -10.28
CA ALA A 150 -7.08 -21.58 -10.67
C ALA A 150 -8.23 -22.36 -11.33
N GLU A 151 -9.42 -22.30 -10.73
CA GLU A 151 -10.66 -22.89 -11.28
C GLU A 151 -11.06 -22.26 -12.62
N GLU A 152 -11.02 -20.91 -12.75
CA GLU A 152 -11.42 -20.21 -13.98
C GLU A 152 -10.47 -20.45 -15.17
N LEU A 153 -9.17 -20.68 -14.88
CA LEU A 153 -8.14 -20.83 -15.90
C LEU A 153 -7.74 -22.29 -16.15
N ASP A 154 -8.37 -23.23 -15.43
CA ASP A 154 -8.05 -24.66 -15.44
C ASP A 154 -6.54 -24.94 -15.23
N ILE A 155 -5.98 -24.32 -14.20
CA ILE A 155 -4.56 -24.48 -13.82
C ILE A 155 -4.42 -24.77 -12.33
N ASN A 156 -3.26 -25.29 -11.93
CA ASN A 156 -2.95 -25.53 -10.52
C ASN A 156 -2.86 -24.20 -9.75
N ILE A 157 -3.39 -24.16 -8.52
CA ILE A 157 -3.24 -23.03 -7.60
C ILE A 157 -1.77 -22.63 -7.36
N LYS A 158 -0.84 -23.60 -7.34
CA LYS A 158 0.61 -23.36 -7.26
C LYS A 158 1.12 -22.56 -8.46
N THR A 159 0.56 -22.78 -9.64
CA THR A 159 0.89 -22.03 -10.86
C THR A 159 0.40 -20.58 -10.74
N VAL A 160 -0.81 -20.37 -10.21
CA VAL A 160 -1.35 -19.03 -9.91
C VAL A 160 -0.44 -18.28 -8.94
N GLU A 161 -0.07 -18.92 -7.82
CA GLU A 161 0.85 -18.37 -6.82
C GLU A 161 2.20 -18.01 -7.45
N TYR A 162 2.77 -18.89 -8.26
CA TYR A 162 4.02 -18.63 -8.98
C TYR A 162 3.93 -17.38 -9.87
N HIS A 163 2.89 -17.25 -10.69
CA HIS A 163 2.72 -16.09 -11.57
C HIS A 163 2.50 -14.79 -10.79
N ILE A 164 1.76 -14.84 -9.67
CA ILE A 164 1.55 -13.70 -8.78
C ILE A 164 2.88 -13.26 -8.16
N SER A 165 3.62 -14.18 -7.54
CA SER A 165 4.89 -13.88 -6.88
C SER A 165 5.93 -13.36 -7.87
N LYS A 166 6.03 -13.98 -9.06
CA LYS A 166 6.92 -13.53 -10.14
C LYS A 166 6.58 -12.10 -10.59
N THR A 167 5.30 -11.81 -10.79
CA THR A 167 4.84 -10.48 -11.20
C THR A 167 5.13 -9.42 -10.14
N GLN A 168 4.90 -9.75 -8.87
CA GLN A 168 5.23 -8.86 -7.77
C GLN A 168 6.74 -8.56 -7.73
N LYS A 169 7.60 -9.57 -7.84
CA LYS A 169 9.06 -9.37 -7.85
C LYS A 169 9.52 -8.41 -8.96
N ILE A 170 8.95 -8.54 -10.16
CA ILE A 170 9.24 -7.65 -11.28
C ILE A 170 8.80 -6.22 -10.96
N LEU A 171 7.57 -6.03 -10.47
CA LEU A 171 7.06 -4.71 -10.11
C LEU A 171 7.91 -4.07 -9.00
N ARG A 172 8.31 -4.83 -7.98
CA ARG A 172 9.17 -4.36 -6.89
C ARG A 172 10.53 -3.86 -7.41
N LEU A 173 11.18 -4.63 -8.29
CA LEU A 173 12.46 -4.22 -8.90
C LEU A 173 12.33 -2.95 -9.73
N ARG A 174 11.23 -2.78 -10.45
CA ARG A 174 10.97 -1.60 -11.30
C ARG A 174 10.56 -0.37 -10.50
N LEU A 175 9.98 -0.57 -9.32
CA LEU A 175 9.52 0.50 -8.42
C LEU A 175 10.45 0.72 -7.22
N LYS A 176 11.64 0.11 -7.23
CA LYS A 176 12.57 0.09 -6.10
C LYS A 176 12.97 1.49 -5.61
N ASP A 177 13.07 2.44 -6.54
CA ASP A 177 13.47 3.82 -6.27
C ASP A 177 12.31 4.64 -5.68
N TYR A 178 11.08 4.12 -5.78
CA TYR A 178 9.84 4.75 -5.29
C TYR A 178 9.26 4.06 -4.05
N LEU A 179 9.59 2.78 -3.82
CA LEU A 179 9.09 1.98 -2.69
C LEU A 179 10.25 1.14 -2.09
N PRO A 180 11.19 1.78 -1.36
CA PRO A 180 12.45 1.14 -0.94
C PRO A 180 12.27 -0.12 -0.08
N LEU A 181 11.16 -0.23 0.66
CA LEU A 181 10.86 -1.39 1.51
C LEU A 181 10.33 -2.61 0.78
N LEU A 182 9.83 -2.47 -0.44
CA LEU A 182 9.36 -3.61 -1.22
C LEU A 182 10.51 -4.54 -1.66
N ILE A 183 11.76 -4.07 -1.64
CA ILE A 183 12.95 -4.81 -2.09
C ILE A 183 13.34 -5.92 -1.11
N PHE A 184 13.02 -5.79 0.18
CA PHE A 184 13.56 -6.66 1.24
C PHE A 184 12.59 -7.72 1.77
N LEU A 185 11.35 -7.79 1.25
CA LEU A 185 10.37 -8.84 1.60
C LEU A 185 10.64 -10.19 0.92
N ASP A 186 11.84 -10.43 0.38
CA ASP A 186 12.26 -11.71 -0.19
C ASP A 186 12.95 -12.62 0.87
N CYS A 187 13.02 -12.19 2.14
CA CYS A 187 13.68 -12.93 3.24
C CYS A 187 12.74 -13.57 4.29
N PHE A 188 11.42 -13.59 4.08
CA PHE A 188 10.45 -14.31 4.95
C PHE A 188 9.34 -14.97 4.14
#